data_AF-L5NUG3-F1
#
_entry.id   AF-L5NUG3-F1
#
_cell.length_a   1.000
_cell.length_b   1.000
_cell.length_c   1.000
_cell.angle_alpha   90.00
_cell.angle_beta   90.00
_cell.angle_gamma   90.00
#
_symmetry.space_group_name_H-M   'P 1'
#
loop_
_entity.id
_entity.type
_entity.pdbx_description
1 polymer ?
#
loop_
_entity_poly.entity_id
_entity_poly.type
_entity_poly.pdbx_seq_one_letter_code
_entity_poly.pdbx_strand_id
1 'polypeptide(L)'
;RAGSQRWPFPEGATEGTAILHADAFESGSKTAPFRVVEHVDPADPVADDELVLVTGRVLQQFNSGALTRRSGVLMRMRGEDSLQIHPDDAAARGIDDGATVRVENDRGEVAVAAEVTPAVRRGTVFATFHYADPLVNRLTGDALDPVAKIPEYKHSAVRVTVEPEVAADD
;
A
#
# COMPACT_ATOMS: atom_id res chain seq x y z
N ARG A 1 24.64 -17.08 -27.78
CA ARG A 1 24.50 -15.78 -27.08
C ARG A 1 24.33 -16.07 -25.60
N ALA A 2 25.01 -15.35 -24.71
CA ALA A 2 25.10 -15.63 -23.27
C ALA A 2 23.81 -15.36 -22.44
N GLY A 3 22.63 -15.24 -23.07
CA GLY A 3 21.37 -15.01 -22.38
C GLY A 3 21.31 -13.68 -21.61
N SER A 4 20.37 -13.57 -20.65
CA SER A 4 20.23 -12.42 -19.76
C SER A 4 21.40 -12.35 -18.78
N GLN A 5 21.98 -11.16 -18.63
CA GLN A 5 23.11 -10.92 -17.72
C GLN A 5 22.77 -9.85 -16.69
N ARG A 6 23.46 -9.88 -15.55
CA ARG A 6 23.25 -8.96 -14.43
C ARG A 6 24.34 -7.90 -14.43
N TRP A 7 23.96 -6.62 -14.42
CA TRP A 7 24.89 -5.54 -14.03
C TRP A 7 25.39 -5.82 -12.59
N PRO A 8 26.66 -5.52 -12.24
CA PRO A 8 27.65 -4.76 -13.01
C PRO A 8 28.52 -5.49 -14.03
N PHE A 9 29.04 -4.68 -14.96
CA PHE A 9 30.10 -5.02 -15.94
C PHE A 9 31.32 -4.11 -15.69
N PRO A 10 32.25 -4.52 -14.80
CA PRO A 10 33.50 -3.80 -14.62
C PRO A 10 34.31 -3.70 -15.92
N GLU A 11 35.28 -2.79 -15.97
CA GLU A 11 36.15 -2.64 -17.14
C GLU A 11 36.84 -3.97 -17.49
N GLY A 12 36.77 -4.36 -18.76
CA GLY A 12 37.32 -5.63 -19.26
C GLY A 12 36.43 -6.86 -19.00
N ALA A 13 35.27 -6.72 -18.35
CA ALA A 13 34.39 -7.84 -18.10
C ALA A 13 33.75 -8.37 -19.39
N THR A 14 33.88 -9.68 -19.61
CA THR A 14 33.21 -10.38 -20.73
C THR A 14 31.83 -10.92 -20.34
N GLU A 15 31.48 -10.88 -19.05
CA GLU A 15 30.20 -11.30 -18.48
C GLU A 15 29.79 -10.42 -17.28
N GLY A 16 28.50 -10.40 -16.99
CA GLY A 16 27.93 -9.63 -15.88
C GLY A 16 28.12 -10.30 -14.51
N THR A 17 28.06 -9.49 -13.46
CA THR A 17 28.31 -9.93 -12.08
C THR A 17 27.06 -10.59 -11.48
N ALA A 18 27.15 -11.89 -11.16
CA ALA A 18 26.02 -12.66 -10.67
C ALA A 18 25.64 -12.35 -9.21
N ILE A 19 26.65 -12.10 -8.36
CA ILE A 19 26.53 -11.86 -6.91
C ILE A 19 27.40 -10.66 -6.56
N LEU A 20 26.80 -9.62 -5.97
CA LEU A 20 27.52 -8.45 -5.48
C LEU A 20 28.20 -8.76 -4.14
N HIS A 21 29.34 -8.10 -3.90
CA HIS A 21 30.08 -8.15 -2.63
C HIS A 21 30.49 -9.55 -2.14
N ALA A 22 30.73 -10.49 -3.06
CA ALA A 22 31.13 -11.86 -2.72
C ALA A 22 32.47 -11.92 -1.96
N ASP A 23 33.42 -11.05 -2.33
CA ASP A 23 34.75 -11.00 -1.71
C ASP A 23 34.93 -9.81 -0.76
N ALA A 24 34.40 -8.65 -1.16
CA ALA A 24 34.50 -7.38 -0.42
C ALA A 24 33.34 -6.44 -0.78
N PHE A 25 32.99 -5.56 0.15
CA PHE A 25 32.08 -4.44 -0.09
C PHE A 25 32.71 -3.41 -1.03
N GLU A 26 31.90 -2.48 -1.55
CA GLU A 26 32.37 -1.41 -2.47
C GLU A 26 33.53 -0.59 -1.90
N SER A 27 33.63 -0.48 -0.57
CA SER A 27 34.75 0.18 0.12
C SER A 27 36.08 -0.59 0.09
N GLY A 28 36.12 -1.80 -0.49
CA GLY A 28 37.24 -2.74 -0.42
C GLY A 28 37.33 -3.52 0.90
N SER A 29 36.45 -3.24 1.87
CA SER A 29 36.40 -3.95 3.16
C SER A 29 35.73 -5.31 3.03
N LYS A 30 36.18 -6.30 3.82
CA LYS A 30 35.48 -7.59 3.98
C LYS A 30 34.36 -7.55 5.03
N THR A 31 34.24 -6.44 5.75
CA THR A 31 33.22 -6.23 6.79
C THR A 31 32.37 -5.02 6.46
N ALA A 32 31.08 -5.09 6.81
CA ALA A 32 30.15 -3.97 6.73
C ALA A 32 29.96 -3.36 8.13
N PRO A 33 29.86 -2.02 8.25
CA PRO A 33 29.57 -1.38 9.52
C PRO A 33 28.12 -1.67 9.93
N PHE A 34 27.92 -2.09 11.17
CA PHE A 34 26.61 -2.07 11.80
C PHE A 34 26.31 -0.64 12.27
N ARG A 35 25.11 -0.14 11.96
CA ARG A 35 24.63 1.16 12.43
C ARG A 35 23.40 0.94 13.30
N VAL A 36 23.41 1.54 14.47
CA VAL A 36 22.22 1.61 15.32
C VAL A 36 21.31 2.69 14.76
N VAL A 37 20.02 2.39 14.70
CA VAL A 37 18.97 3.35 14.35
C VAL A 37 17.98 3.42 15.50
N GLU A 38 17.47 4.61 15.75
CA GLU A 38 16.41 4.82 16.74
C GLU A 38 15.04 4.64 16.08
N HIS A 39 14.06 4.18 16.86
CA HIS A 39 12.68 4.12 16.41
C HIS A 39 12.15 5.55 16.22
N VAL A 40 11.41 5.75 15.14
CA VAL A 40 10.73 7.00 14.82
C VAL A 40 9.25 6.66 14.65
N ASP A 41 8.39 7.38 15.36
CA ASP A 41 6.95 7.20 15.22
C ASP A 41 6.47 7.68 13.84
N PRO A 42 5.38 7.09 13.31
CA PRO A 42 4.76 7.56 12.07
C PRO A 42 4.42 9.06 12.13
N ALA A 43 4.45 9.73 10.97
CA ALA A 43 4.17 11.17 10.91
C ALA A 43 2.70 11.49 11.21
N ASP A 44 1.81 10.56 10.90
CA ASP A 44 0.37 10.69 11.10
C ASP A 44 -0.09 9.93 12.36
N PRO A 45 -0.31 10.58 13.51
CA PRO A 45 -0.73 9.90 14.73
C PRO A 45 -2.18 9.39 14.61
N VAL A 46 -2.48 8.26 15.27
CA VAL A 46 -3.81 7.62 15.21
C VAL A 46 -4.57 7.89 16.50
N ALA A 47 -5.77 8.47 16.40
CA ALA A 47 -6.68 8.62 17.54
C ALA A 47 -7.42 7.32 17.89
N ASP A 48 -8.02 7.25 19.08
CA ASP A 48 -8.67 6.04 19.61
C ASP A 48 -9.81 5.49 18.72
N ASP A 49 -10.49 6.36 17.95
CA ASP A 49 -11.59 5.99 17.06
C ASP A 49 -11.16 5.77 15.59
N GLU A 50 -9.88 5.99 15.29
CA GLU A 50 -9.28 5.84 13.97
C GLU A 50 -8.63 4.46 13.78
N LEU A 51 -8.31 4.16 12.53
CA LEU A 51 -7.58 2.97 12.10
C LEU A 51 -6.40 3.40 11.22
N VAL A 52 -5.37 2.55 11.13
CA VAL A 52 -4.26 2.77 10.19
C VAL A 52 -4.65 2.27 8.80
N LEU A 53 -4.71 3.14 7.81
CA LEU A 53 -4.80 2.76 6.41
C LEU A 53 -3.43 2.36 5.87
N VAL A 54 -3.33 1.12 5.39
CA VAL A 54 -2.18 0.60 4.65
C VAL A 54 -2.56 0.42 3.18
N THR A 55 -1.88 1.13 2.29
CA THR A 55 -2.08 0.94 0.84
C THR A 55 -1.21 -0.18 0.30
N GLY A 56 -1.75 -1.00 -0.61
CA GLY A 56 -0.99 -2.08 -1.24
C GLY A 56 -1.33 -2.34 -2.69
N ARG A 57 -1.04 -3.57 -3.12
CA ARG A 57 -1.27 -4.02 -4.49
C ARG A 57 -1.95 -5.38 -4.51
N VAL A 58 -2.68 -5.65 -5.57
CA VAL A 58 -3.21 -6.98 -5.90
C VAL A 58 -2.57 -7.52 -7.16
N LEU A 59 -2.63 -8.83 -7.36
CA LEU A 59 -2.01 -9.51 -8.49
C LEU A 59 -2.56 -9.03 -9.85
N GLN A 60 -3.85 -8.71 -9.90
CA GLN A 60 -4.60 -8.48 -11.13
C GLN A 60 -4.37 -7.08 -11.71
N GLN A 61 -3.99 -6.11 -10.89
CA GLN A 61 -3.87 -4.70 -11.29
C GLN A 61 -2.47 -4.18 -11.03
N PHE A 62 -1.93 -3.39 -11.95
CA PHE A 62 -0.56 -2.87 -11.83
C PHE A 62 -0.54 -1.35 -11.71
N ASN A 63 0.06 -0.86 -10.61
CA ASN A 63 0.18 0.57 -10.28
C ASN A 63 -1.12 1.35 -10.51
N SER A 64 -1.18 2.34 -11.40
CA SER A 64 -2.42 3.12 -11.63
C SER A 64 -3.53 2.36 -12.36
N GLY A 65 -3.31 1.10 -12.71
CA GLY A 65 -4.27 0.29 -13.47
C GLY A 65 -4.44 0.72 -14.94
N ALA A 66 -3.74 1.75 -15.41
CA ALA A 66 -3.93 2.34 -16.75
C ALA A 66 -3.79 1.32 -17.91
N LEU A 67 -2.94 0.30 -17.73
CA LEU A 67 -2.80 -0.80 -18.69
C LEU A 67 -3.69 -1.98 -18.35
N THR A 68 -3.66 -2.45 -17.10
CA THR A 68 -4.31 -3.71 -16.69
C THR A 68 -5.83 -3.62 -16.69
N ARG A 69 -6.41 -2.45 -16.42
CA ARG A 69 -7.86 -2.23 -16.48
C ARG A 69 -8.43 -2.24 -17.90
N ARG A 70 -7.58 -2.21 -18.93
CA ARG A 70 -8.00 -2.39 -20.34
C ARG A 70 -8.18 -3.86 -20.71
N SER A 71 -7.75 -4.79 -19.85
CA SER A 71 -7.97 -6.23 -20.03
C SER A 71 -9.29 -6.65 -19.41
N GLY A 72 -10.22 -7.11 -20.26
CA GLY A 72 -11.50 -7.63 -19.78
C GLY A 72 -11.37 -8.85 -18.85
N VAL A 73 -10.31 -9.65 -18.98
CA VAL A 73 -10.03 -10.78 -18.07
C VAL A 73 -9.68 -10.27 -16.68
N LEU A 74 -8.77 -9.31 -16.58
CA LEU A 74 -8.31 -8.77 -15.30
C LEU A 74 -9.43 -7.98 -14.60
N MET A 75 -10.22 -7.23 -15.36
CA MET A 75 -11.39 -6.52 -14.85
C MET A 75 -12.46 -7.46 -14.28
N ARG A 76 -12.64 -8.66 -14.85
CA ARG A 76 -13.56 -9.66 -14.26
C ARG A 76 -13.02 -10.28 -12.97
N MET A 77 -11.71 -10.27 -12.74
CA MET A 77 -11.11 -10.86 -11.53
C MET A 77 -11.04 -9.86 -10.37
N ARG A 78 -10.70 -8.59 -10.66
CA ARG A 78 -10.65 -7.46 -9.74
C ARG A 78 -10.92 -6.17 -10.52
N GLY A 79 -12.20 -5.82 -10.63
CA GLY A 79 -12.66 -4.63 -11.36
C GLY A 79 -12.82 -3.39 -10.50
N GLU A 80 -12.99 -3.61 -9.19
CA GLU A 80 -13.24 -2.60 -8.16
C GLU A 80 -12.28 -2.83 -6.99
N ASP A 81 -12.14 -1.81 -6.15
CA ASP A 81 -11.40 -1.93 -4.89
C ASP A 81 -12.34 -2.33 -3.75
N SER A 82 -11.74 -2.84 -2.68
CA SER A 82 -12.41 -3.12 -1.41
C SER A 82 -11.56 -2.61 -0.26
N LEU A 83 -12.21 -2.24 0.85
CA LEU A 83 -11.53 -1.95 2.10
C LEU A 83 -11.53 -3.21 2.97
N GLN A 84 -10.37 -3.85 3.06
CA GLN A 84 -10.20 -4.96 4.00
C GLN A 84 -10.18 -4.43 5.42
N ILE A 85 -11.06 -4.97 6.27
CA ILE A 85 -11.19 -4.61 7.68
C ILE A 85 -11.30 -5.87 8.55
N HIS A 86 -10.66 -5.86 9.71
CA HIS A 86 -10.71 -7.00 10.62
C HIS A 86 -12.13 -7.16 11.21
N PRO A 87 -12.65 -8.39 11.41
CA PRO A 87 -13.98 -8.63 11.98
C PRO A 87 -14.28 -7.86 13.27
N ASP A 88 -13.37 -7.85 14.24
CA ASP A 88 -13.54 -7.09 15.49
C ASP A 88 -13.70 -5.57 15.27
N ASP A 89 -12.95 -4.99 14.32
CA ASP A 89 -13.02 -3.54 14.05
C ASP A 89 -14.27 -3.17 13.26
N ALA A 90 -14.71 -4.06 12.37
CA ALA A 90 -15.95 -3.95 11.63
C ALA A 90 -17.16 -4.04 12.58
N ALA A 91 -17.18 -5.05 13.46
CA ALA A 91 -18.22 -5.24 14.47
C ALA A 91 -18.33 -4.04 15.43
N ALA A 92 -17.20 -3.50 15.87
CA ALA A 92 -17.17 -2.30 16.71
C ALA A 92 -17.76 -1.05 16.02
N ARG A 93 -17.81 -1.05 14.68
CA ARG A 93 -18.29 0.06 13.84
C ARG A 93 -19.64 -0.23 13.17
N GLY A 94 -20.24 -1.39 13.42
CA GLY A 94 -21.50 -1.81 12.78
C GLY A 94 -21.37 -2.03 11.26
N ILE A 95 -20.19 -2.40 10.78
CA ILE A 95 -19.91 -2.63 9.36
C ILE A 95 -20.11 -4.12 9.04
N ASP A 96 -21.03 -4.39 8.12
CA ASP A 96 -21.23 -5.73 7.55
C ASP A 96 -20.34 -5.95 6.32
N ASP A 97 -20.07 -7.22 5.98
CA ASP A 97 -19.33 -7.57 4.77
C ASP A 97 -20.10 -7.12 3.52
N GLY A 98 -19.39 -6.47 2.59
CA GLY A 98 -19.97 -5.89 1.38
C GLY A 98 -20.70 -4.56 1.57
N ALA A 99 -20.85 -4.06 2.80
CA ALA A 99 -21.45 -2.75 3.05
C ALA A 99 -20.58 -1.63 2.44
N THR A 100 -21.21 -0.59 1.90
CA THR A 100 -20.46 0.60 1.48
C THR A 100 -20.04 1.38 2.72
N VAL A 101 -18.74 1.67 2.83
CA VAL A 101 -18.18 2.43 3.93
C VAL A 101 -17.50 3.70 3.42
N ARG A 102 -17.61 4.74 4.22
CA ARG A 102 -16.85 5.98 4.07
C ARG A 102 -15.53 5.85 4.81
N VAL A 103 -14.44 6.12 4.12
CA VAL A 103 -13.09 6.18 4.69
C VAL A 103 -12.59 7.60 4.54
N GLU A 104 -12.36 8.28 5.65
CA GLU A 104 -12.08 9.72 5.66
C GLU A 104 -10.97 10.12 6.64
N ASN A 105 -10.33 11.25 6.33
CA ASN A 105 -9.49 12.02 7.23
C ASN A 105 -9.50 13.50 6.81
N ASP A 106 -8.62 14.32 7.37
CA ASP A 106 -8.51 15.75 7.07
C ASP A 106 -8.12 16.06 5.61
N ARG A 107 -7.57 15.08 4.87
CA ARG A 107 -7.14 15.23 3.48
C ARG A 107 -8.23 14.86 2.46
N GLY A 108 -9.24 14.09 2.87
CA GLY A 108 -10.38 13.78 2.02
C GLY A 108 -11.15 12.54 2.47
N GLU A 109 -12.01 12.06 1.58
CA GLU A 109 -12.84 10.88 1.79
C GLU A 109 -12.97 10.04 0.51
N VAL A 110 -13.24 8.74 0.69
CA VAL A 110 -13.64 7.82 -0.38
C VAL A 110 -14.74 6.88 0.12
N ALA A 111 -15.63 6.47 -0.79
CA ALA A 111 -16.60 5.41 -0.54
C ALA A 111 -16.12 4.12 -1.20
N VAL A 112 -16.20 2.99 -0.50
CA VAL A 112 -15.72 1.69 -0.98
C VAL A 112 -16.45 0.56 -0.26
N ALA A 113 -16.61 -0.58 -0.92
CA ALA A 113 -17.18 -1.77 -0.29
C ALA A 113 -16.23 -2.34 0.77
N ALA A 114 -16.75 -2.65 1.95
CA ALA A 114 -16.01 -3.36 2.99
C ALA A 114 -15.81 -4.83 2.62
N GLU A 115 -14.60 -5.34 2.84
CA GLU A 115 -14.26 -6.76 2.80
C GLU A 115 -13.87 -7.18 4.23
N VAL A 116 -14.78 -7.80 4.96
CA VAL A 116 -14.55 -8.19 6.35
C VAL A 116 -13.72 -9.46 6.37
N THR A 117 -12.47 -9.38 6.85
CA THR A 117 -11.51 -10.48 6.75
C THR A 117 -10.48 -10.49 7.87
N PRO A 118 -10.15 -11.67 8.45
CA PRO A 118 -9.08 -11.77 9.45
C PRO A 118 -7.67 -11.66 8.84
N ALA A 119 -7.54 -11.44 7.52
CA ALA A 119 -6.27 -11.29 6.83
C ALA A 119 -5.53 -9.99 7.18
N VAL A 120 -6.26 -8.97 7.66
CA VAL A 120 -5.69 -7.70 8.14
C VAL A 120 -5.64 -7.69 9.67
N ARG A 121 -4.65 -6.99 10.23
CA ARG A 121 -4.51 -6.85 11.69
C ARG A 121 -5.59 -5.92 12.24
N ARG A 122 -6.07 -6.20 13.45
CA ARG A 122 -6.87 -5.24 14.23
C ARG A 122 -6.18 -3.87 14.37
N GLY A 123 -6.95 -2.80 14.26
CA GLY A 123 -6.46 -1.42 14.25
C GLY A 123 -5.95 -0.97 12.87
N THR A 124 -6.16 -1.77 11.82
CA THR A 124 -5.64 -1.51 10.47
C THR A 124 -6.68 -1.83 9.42
N VAL A 125 -6.73 -1.02 8.37
CA VAL A 125 -7.48 -1.29 7.14
C VAL A 125 -6.56 -1.29 5.94
N PHE A 126 -6.92 -2.07 4.93
CA PHE A 126 -6.12 -2.19 3.71
C PHE A 126 -6.97 -1.91 2.48
N ALA A 127 -6.43 -1.09 1.58
CA ALA A 127 -7.00 -0.85 0.25
C ALA A 127 -5.87 -0.74 -0.78
N THR A 128 -6.22 -0.75 -2.06
CA THR A 128 -5.23 -0.55 -3.12
C THR A 128 -5.26 0.89 -3.65
N PHE A 129 -4.35 1.22 -4.56
CA PHE A 129 -4.33 2.51 -5.23
C PHE A 129 -4.50 2.35 -6.76
N HIS A 130 -5.08 1.22 -7.17
CA HIS A 130 -5.17 0.84 -8.57
C HIS A 130 -6.29 1.54 -9.36
N TYR A 131 -7.22 2.17 -8.65
CA TYR A 131 -8.46 2.69 -9.22
C TYR A 131 -8.50 4.22 -9.10
N ALA A 132 -9.20 4.83 -10.05
CA ALA A 132 -9.47 6.27 -10.03
C ALA A 132 -10.66 6.61 -9.13
N ASP A 133 -11.49 5.61 -8.86
CA ASP A 133 -12.63 5.65 -7.94
C ASP A 133 -12.76 4.25 -7.32
N PRO A 134 -12.52 4.08 -6.00
CA PRO A 134 -12.06 5.12 -5.07
C PRO A 134 -10.60 5.56 -5.34
N LEU A 135 -10.32 6.87 -5.24
CA LEU A 135 -8.95 7.41 -5.30
C LEU A 135 -8.28 7.40 -3.91
N VAL A 136 -7.92 6.21 -3.42
CA VAL A 136 -7.42 5.98 -2.05
C VAL A 136 -6.21 6.85 -1.68
N ASN A 137 -5.32 7.17 -2.64
CA ASN A 137 -4.18 8.05 -2.39
C ASN A 137 -4.57 9.48 -1.98
N ARG A 138 -5.85 9.88 -2.09
CA ARG A 138 -6.33 11.14 -1.47
C ARG A 138 -6.20 11.15 0.04
N LEU A 139 -6.20 9.97 0.66
CA LEU A 139 -6.11 9.82 2.11
C LEU A 139 -4.66 9.80 2.61
N THR A 140 -3.64 9.72 1.75
CA THR A 140 -2.23 9.63 2.17
C THR A 140 -1.61 11.00 2.40
N GLY A 141 -0.77 11.12 3.43
CA GLY A 141 -0.07 12.37 3.77
C GLY A 141 1.10 12.72 2.84
N ASP A 142 1.65 13.92 3.02
CA ASP A 142 2.78 14.45 2.24
C ASP A 142 4.12 14.39 2.99
N ALA A 143 4.15 13.77 4.17
CA ALA A 143 5.37 13.53 4.93
C ALA A 143 6.38 12.71 4.11
N LEU A 144 7.62 13.17 4.08
CA LEU A 144 8.71 12.58 3.31
C LEU A 144 9.83 12.11 4.23
N ASP A 145 10.39 10.94 3.93
CA ASP A 145 11.66 10.50 4.51
C ASP A 145 12.73 11.60 4.32
N PRO A 146 13.44 12.01 5.39
CA PRO A 146 14.34 13.16 5.33
C PRO A 146 15.52 12.97 4.36
N VAL A 147 15.88 11.73 4.04
CA VAL A 147 17.05 11.38 3.23
C VAL A 147 16.66 11.09 1.77
N ALA A 148 15.84 10.08 1.56
CA ALA A 148 15.44 9.56 0.25
C ALA A 148 14.22 10.28 -0.34
N LYS A 149 13.53 11.13 0.44
CA LYS A 149 12.32 11.86 0.02
C LYS A 149 11.18 10.94 -0.42
N ILE A 150 11.07 9.77 0.21
CA ILE A 150 10.03 8.78 -0.06
C ILE A 150 8.79 9.12 0.79
N PRO A 151 7.57 9.15 0.21
CA PRO A 151 6.35 9.43 0.97
C PRO A 151 5.92 8.29 1.90
N GLU A 152 5.24 8.64 3.00
CA GLU A 152 4.67 7.70 3.98
C GLU A 152 3.33 7.10 3.49
N TYR A 153 3.39 6.20 2.50
CA TYR A 153 2.16 5.57 1.96
C TYR A 153 1.57 4.44 2.80
N LYS A 154 2.29 3.97 3.81
CA LYS A 154 1.95 2.75 4.58
C LYS A 154 1.38 3.07 5.96
N HIS A 155 1.16 4.35 6.24
CA HIS A 155 0.55 4.82 7.45
C HIS A 155 -0.29 6.05 7.12
N SER A 156 -1.59 5.99 7.41
CA SER A 156 -2.48 7.13 7.34
C SER A 156 -3.61 6.88 8.33
N ALA A 157 -3.82 7.81 9.25
CA ALA A 157 -4.94 7.75 10.17
C ALA A 157 -6.23 8.00 9.39
N VAL A 158 -7.19 7.10 9.54
CA VAL A 158 -8.50 7.20 8.90
C VAL A 158 -9.63 6.80 9.85
N ARG A 159 -10.75 7.50 9.71
CA ARG A 159 -12.02 7.07 10.28
C ARG A 159 -12.76 6.23 9.24
N VAL A 160 -13.41 5.17 9.71
CA VAL A 160 -14.23 4.29 8.87
C VAL A 160 -15.63 4.24 9.45
N THR A 161 -16.62 4.62 8.66
CA THR A 161 -18.04 4.62 9.05
C THR A 161 -18.90 3.98 7.97
N VAL A 162 -20.02 3.36 8.36
CA VAL A 162 -21.03 2.91 7.40
C VAL A 162 -21.55 4.13 6.63
N GLU A 163 -21.55 4.04 5.30
CA GLU A 163 -22.19 5.05 4.45
C GLU A 163 -23.71 4.86 4.55
N PRO A 164 -24.49 5.90 4.88
CA PRO A 164 -25.94 5.80 4.83
C PRO A 164 -26.41 5.55 3.39
N GLU A 165 -27.32 4.59 3.18
CA GLU A 165 -27.99 4.46 1.88
C GLU A 165 -28.66 5.79 1.54
N VAL A 166 -28.20 6.44 0.48
CA VAL A 166 -28.95 7.53 -0.13
C VAL A 166 -30.20 6.88 -0.72
N ALA A 167 -31.35 7.09 -0.08
CA ALA A 167 -32.64 6.70 -0.63
C ALA A 167 -32.70 7.22 -2.07
N ALA A 168 -32.88 6.31 -3.04
CA ALA A 168 -33.08 6.71 -4.41
C ALA A 168 -34.35 7.59 -4.45
N ASP A 169 -34.20 8.85 -4.86
CA ASP A 169 -35.36 9.67 -5.21
C ASP A 169 -36.06 8.99 -6.40
N ASP A 170 -37.27 8.48 -6.14
CA ASP A 170 -38.20 7.91 -7.13
C ASP A 170 -38.63 8.93 -8.21
#